data_AF-A0A963B4A4-F1
#
_entry.id   AF-A0A963B4A4-F1
#
_cell.length_a   1.000
_cell.length_b   1.000
_cell.length_c   1.000
_cell.angle_alpha   90.00
_cell.angle_beta   90.00
_cell.angle_gamma   90.00
#
_symmetry.space_group_name_H-M   'P 1'
#
loop_
_entity.id
_entity.type
_entity.pdbx_description
1 polymer ?
#
loop_
_entity_poly.entity_id
_entity_poly.type
_entity_poly.pdbx_seq_one_letter_code
_entity_poly.pdbx_strand_id
1 'polypeptide(L)' 'IFGSPKLGTAIMQQDPAAGLDLPLRVLIYQDNTGKTWISYHDPGALESHYQLQGNAAVKQAQGALEKITDAAAE' A
#
# COMPACT_ATOMS: atom_id res chain seq x y z
N ILE A 1 1.24 -7.11 7.17
CA ILE A 1 1.02 -5.64 7.15
C ILE A 1 2.33 -4.95 6.79
N PHE A 2 2.29 -3.86 6.05
CA PHE A 2 3.47 -3.11 5.63
C PHE A 2 3.25 -1.60 5.83
N GLY A 3 4.27 -0.89 6.31
CA GLY A 3 4.16 0.55 6.48
C GLY A 3 5.49 1.18 6.80
N SER A 4 5.65 2.41 6.31
CA SER A 4 6.74 3.30 6.70
C SER A 4 6.14 4.44 7.53
N PRO A 5 6.49 4.57 8.83
CA PRO A 5 5.97 5.65 9.67
C PRO A 5 6.20 7.03 9.05
N LYS A 6 7.35 7.24 8.39
CA LYS A 6 7.68 8.48 7.69
C LYS A 6 6.71 8.77 6.55
N LEU A 7 6.44 7.78 5.68
CA LEU A 7 5.53 7.95 4.54
C LEU A 7 4.09 8.10 5.01
N GLY A 8 3.64 7.26 5.95
CA GLY A 8 2.30 7.34 6.51
C GLY A 8 2.02 8.68 7.18
N THR A 9 2.99 9.25 7.90
CA THR A 9 2.87 10.58 8.50
C THR A 9 2.73 11.66 7.43
N ALA A 10 3.55 11.64 6.37
CA ALA A 10 3.46 12.60 5.28
C ALA A 10 2.12 12.53 4.52
N ILE A 11 1.55 11.34 4.40
CA ILE A 11 0.21 11.13 3.82
C ILE A 11 -0.86 11.73 4.75
N MET A 12 -0.85 11.36 6.04
CA MET A 12 -1.83 11.85 7.01
C MET A 12 -1.74 13.36 7.29
N GLN A 13 -0.58 13.98 7.10
CA GLN A 13 -0.42 15.44 7.20
C GLN A 13 -1.15 16.19 6.08
N GLN A 14 -1.28 15.58 4.90
CA GLN A 14 -2.04 16.17 3.80
C GLN A 14 -3.53 15.86 3.91
N ASP A 15 -3.88 14.60 4.21
CA ASP A 15 -5.26 14.22 4.50
C ASP A 15 -5.31 13.20 5.66
N PRO A 16 -5.70 13.63 6.88
CA PRO A 16 -5.77 12.74 8.04
C PRO A 16 -6.71 11.56 7.85
N ALA A 17 -7.73 11.67 7.00
CA ALA A 17 -8.67 10.57 6.75
C ALA A 17 -7.99 9.37 6.08
N ALA A 18 -6.86 9.59 5.38
CA ALA A 18 -6.04 8.52 4.82
C ALA A 18 -5.52 7.56 5.90
N GLY A 19 -5.50 7.96 7.18
CA GLY A 19 -5.21 7.08 8.31
C GLY A 19 -6.15 5.87 8.43
N LEU A 20 -7.35 5.91 7.82
CA LEU A 20 -8.29 4.78 7.80
C LEU A 20 -7.81 3.62 6.91
N ASP A 21 -7.04 3.93 5.87
CA ASP A 21 -6.48 2.94 4.94
C ASP A 21 -5.00 2.64 5.20
N LEU A 22 -4.41 3.29 6.20
CA LEU A 22 -3.06 3.03 6.69
C LEU A 22 -3.10 2.16 7.97
N PRO A 23 -2.11 1.26 8.18
CA PRO A 23 -1.02 0.93 7.26
C PRO A 23 -1.50 0.10 6.06
N LEU A 24 -0.67 0.03 5.02
CA LEU A 24 -0.93 -0.82 3.86
C LEU A 24 -0.96 -2.30 4.27
N ARG A 25 -1.84 -3.07 3.62
CA ARG A 25 -2.10 -4.47 3.93
C ARG A 25 -1.81 -5.34 2.71
N VAL A 26 -1.16 -6.47 2.95
CA VAL A 26 -0.91 -7.53 1.98
C VAL A 26 -1.60 -8.78 2.51
N LEU A 27 -2.40 -9.41 1.65
CA LEU A 27 -3.03 -10.70 1.85
C LEU A 27 -2.22 -11.75 1.11
N ILE A 28 -1.84 -12.81 1.83
CA ILE A 28 -1.21 -14.00 1.26
C ILE A 28 -2.14 -15.17 1.54
N TYR A 29 -2.53 -15.91 0.50
CA TYR A 29 -3.43 -17.05 0.64
C TYR A 29 -3.13 -18.10 -0.43
N GLN A 30 -3.56 -19.34 -0.19
CA GLN A 30 -3.49 -20.42 -1.17
C GLN A 30 -4.91 -20.74 -1.64
N ASP A 31 -5.10 -20.92 -2.94
CA ASP A 31 -6.38 -21.33 -3.51
C ASP A 31 -6.59 -22.85 -3.45
N ASN A 32 -7.74 -23.33 -3.93
CA ASN A 32 -8.09 -24.74 -3.97
C ASN A 32 -7.25 -25.58 -4.97
N THR A 33 -6.46 -24.94 -5.84
CA THR A 33 -5.53 -25.59 -6.76
C THR A 33 -4.13 -25.75 -6.16
N GLY A 34 -3.91 -25.25 -4.94
CA GLY A 34 -2.61 -25.24 -4.27
C GLY A 34 -1.72 -24.07 -4.70
N LYS A 35 -2.23 -23.14 -5.52
CA LYS A 35 -1.49 -21.95 -5.96
C LYS A 35 -1.52 -20.88 -4.87
N THR A 36 -0.35 -20.35 -4.52
CA THR A 36 -0.21 -19.22 -3.60
C THR A 36 -0.40 -17.89 -4.34
N TRP A 37 -1.13 -16.98 -3.71
CA TRP A 37 -1.46 -15.66 -4.22
C TRP A 37 -1.03 -14.59 -3.22
N ILE A 38 -0.55 -13.47 -3.76
CA ILE A 38 -0.28 -12.24 -3.04
C ILE A 38 -1.25 -11.19 -3.57
N SER A 39 -1.97 -10.49 -2.69
CA SER A 39 -2.95 -9.48 -3.07
C SER A 39 -2.89 -8.29 -2.12
N TYR A 40 -3.05 -7.09 -2.66
CA TYR A 40 -3.06 -5.84 -1.90
C TYR A 40 -3.90 -4.80 -2.65
N HIS A 41 -4.40 -3.80 -1.93
CA HIS A 41 -5.01 -2.65 -2.57
C HIS A 41 -3.93 -1.78 -3.21
N ASP A 42 -4.17 -1.32 -4.43
CA ASP A 42 -3.27 -0.38 -5.11
C ASP A 42 -3.10 0.89 -4.27
N PRO A 43 -1.88 1.19 -3.77
CA PRO A 43 -1.65 2.41 -3.00
C PRO A 43 -1.91 3.68 -3.81
N GLY A 44 -1.83 3.63 -5.15
CA GLY A 44 -2.19 4.75 -6.03
C GLY A 44 -3.66 5.15 -5.92
N ALA A 45 -4.55 4.23 -5.53
CA ALA A 45 -5.97 4.54 -5.30
C ALA A 45 -6.17 5.48 -4.09
N LEU A 46 -5.20 5.61 -3.18
CA LEU A 46 -5.25 6.60 -2.11
C LEU A 46 -5.27 8.03 -2.68
N GLU A 47 -4.65 8.28 -3.85
CA GLU A 47 -4.67 9.62 -4.49
C GLU A 47 -6.07 10.04 -4.94
N SER A 48 -6.95 9.11 -5.27
CA SER A 48 -8.32 9.43 -5.70
C SER A 48 -9.33 9.35 -4.56
N HIS A 49 -9.11 8.47 -3.58
CA HIS A 49 -9.98 8.33 -2.41
C HIS A 49 -9.79 9.47 -1.39
N TYR A 50 -8.58 10.02 -1.30
CA TYR A 50 -8.22 11.10 -0.40
C TYR A 50 -7.70 12.30 -1.20
N GLN A 51 -7.61 13.48 -0.58
CA GLN A 51 -7.11 14.70 -1.24
C GLN A 51 -5.57 14.70 -1.36
N LEU A 52 -5.00 13.62 -1.92
CA LEU A 52 -3.58 13.30 -1.93
C LEU A 52 -2.89 13.54 -3.28
N GLN A 53 -3.51 14.29 -4.19
CA GLN A 53 -2.94 14.52 -5.53
C GLN A 53 -1.56 15.19 -5.41
N GLY A 54 -0.56 14.60 -6.08
CA GLY A 54 0.81 15.08 -6.05
C GLY A 54 1.59 14.77 -4.76
N ASN A 55 1.02 14.01 -3.82
CA ASN A 55 1.74 13.59 -2.63
C ASN A 55 2.81 12.54 -2.98
N ALA A 56 4.08 12.94 -2.96
CA ALA A 56 5.20 12.06 -3.30
C ALA A 56 5.29 10.81 -2.40
N ALA A 57 4.77 10.86 -1.17
CA ALA A 57 4.80 9.72 -0.26
C ALA A 57 3.88 8.58 -0.72
N VAL A 58 2.80 8.87 -1.45
CA VAL A 58 1.92 7.84 -2.02
C VAL A 58 2.68 7.02 -3.08
N LYS A 59 3.32 7.68 -4.03
CA LYS A 59 4.16 7.04 -5.05
C LYS A 59 5.32 6.25 -4.46
N GLN A 60 5.95 6.78 -3.41
CA GLN A 60 7.02 6.07 -2.69
C GLN A 60 6.50 4.83 -1.96
N ALA A 61 5.31 4.92 -1.35
CA ALA A 61 4.68 3.78 -0.69
C ALA A 61 4.29 2.68 -1.69
N GLN A 62 3.77 3.08 -2.86
CA GLN A 62 3.47 2.17 -3.97
C GLN A 62 4.73 1.40 -4.41
N GLY A 63 5.78 2.10 -4.80
CA GLY A 63 7.01 1.45 -5.28
C GLY A 63 7.72 0.62 -4.20
N ALA A 64 7.55 0.95 -2.91
CA ALA A 64 8.07 0.12 -1.82
C ALA A 64 7.26 -1.18 -1.64
N LEU A 65 5.93 -1.12 -1.78
CA LEU A 65 5.06 -2.28 -1.69
C LEU A 65 5.31 -3.25 -2.84
N GLU A 66 5.34 -2.74 -4.08
CA GLU A 66 5.60 -3.52 -5.30
C GLU A 66 6.91 -4.32 -5.17
N LYS A 67 8.02 -3.65 -4.80
CA LYS A 67 9.31 -4.33 -4.62
C LYS A 67 9.28 -5.47 -3.62
N ILE A 68 8.55 -5.33 -2.52
CA ILE A 68 8.48 -6.36 -1.48
C ILE A 68 7.61 -7.52 -1.96
N THR A 69 6.52 -7.24 -2.66
CA THR A 69 5.62 -8.30 -3.15
C THR A 69 6.22 -9.05 -4.34
N ASP A 70 6.97 -8.37 -5.20
CA ASP A 70 7.69 -9.00 -6.32
C ASP A 70 8.79 -9.92 -5.80
N ALA A 71 9.57 -9.48 -4.81
CA ALA A 71 10.59 -10.31 -4.18
C ALA A 71 10.02 -11.52 -3.42
N ALA A 72 8.74 -11.49 -3.04
CA ALA A 72 8.06 -12.61 -2.38
C ALA A 72 7.36 -13.56 -3.37
N ALA A 73 7.24 -13.17 -4.63
CA ALA A 73 6.64 -13.97 -5.68
C ALA A 73 7.66 -14.83 -6.45
N GLU A 74 8.96 -14.54 -6.30
CA GLU A 74 10.10 -15.36 -6.76
C GLU A 74 10.42 -16.51 -5.78
#